data_AF-A0A0F9DYY9-F1
#
_entry.id   AF-A0A0F9DYY9-F1
#
_cell.length_a   1.000
_cell.length_b   1.000
_cell.length_c   1.000
_cell.angle_alpha   90.00
_cell.angle_beta   90.00
_cell.angle_gamma   90.00
#
_symmetry.space_group_name_H-M   'P 1'
#
loop_
_entity.id
_entity.type
_entity.pdbx_description
1 polymer ?
#
loop_
_entity_poly.entity_id
_entity_poly.type
_entity_poly.pdbx_seq_one_letter_code
_entity_poly.pdbx_strand_id
1 'polypeptide(L)'
;MVARRVRFRVGRQRLTSGVDTSTAGYTRQIRSQMKSIEQSYTRFLGTVEATTEVAVRTALQPVFDRSQELVPVDTGKLKASGYLETRVSRGRVVGEVGYGRGGNPHWAPRVHEDLDVFHEPPTQAKYLEQAANEHAAGMLDVAGTVYRQTLGL
;
A
#
# COMPACT_ATOMS: atom_id res chain seq x y z
N MET A 1 -14.70 0.56 -6.28
CA MET A 1 -13.70 -0.04 -7.19
C MET A 1 -14.12 -1.47 -7.51
N VAL A 2 -14.15 -1.85 -8.79
CA VAL A 2 -14.49 -3.22 -9.22
C VAL A 2 -13.26 -4.10 -9.03
N ALA A 3 -13.30 -5.03 -8.07
CA ALA A 3 -12.22 -5.99 -7.82
C ALA A 3 -12.01 -6.87 -9.05
N ARG A 4 -10.96 -6.59 -9.82
CA ARG A 4 -10.58 -7.39 -10.99
C ARG A 4 -9.90 -8.66 -10.51
N ARG A 5 -10.67 -9.73 -10.29
CA ARG A 5 -10.13 -11.05 -9.88
C ARG A 5 -8.96 -11.45 -10.79
N VAL A 6 -7.77 -11.54 -10.20
CA VAL A 6 -6.58 -12.03 -10.91
C VAL A 6 -6.71 -13.55 -11.02
N ARG A 7 -7.16 -14.05 -12.18
CA ARG A 7 -7.19 -15.49 -12.44
C ARG A 7 -5.79 -15.98 -12.79
N PHE A 8 -5.08 -16.50 -11.80
CA PHE A 8 -3.83 -17.20 -12.02
C PHE A 8 -4.11 -18.58 -12.65
N ARG A 9 -3.61 -18.82 -13.86
CA ARG A 9 -3.67 -20.13 -14.53
C ARG A 9 -2.25 -20.57 -14.83
N VAL A 10 -1.72 -21.49 -14.04
CA VAL A 10 -0.46 -22.18 -14.35
C VAL A 10 -0.78 -23.56 -14.89
N GLY A 11 -0.16 -23.91 -16.03
CA GLY A 11 -0.02 -25.30 -16.49
C GLY A 11 -1.21 -25.96 -17.20
N ARG A 12 -2.41 -25.35 -17.29
CA ARG A 12 -3.56 -26.02 -17.94
C ARG A 12 -3.77 -25.58 -19.39
N GLN A 13 -2.85 -25.93 -20.28
CA GLN A 13 -3.18 -26.08 -21.70
C GLN A 13 -3.33 -27.57 -21.99
N ARG A 14 -4.52 -27.97 -22.46
CA ARG A 14 -4.76 -29.35 -22.93
C ARG A 14 -3.69 -29.66 -23.97
N LEU A 15 -2.82 -30.63 -23.66
CA LEU A 15 -2.04 -31.31 -24.68
C LEU A 15 -3.07 -31.99 -25.57
N THR A 16 -3.37 -31.42 -26.74
CA THR A 16 -4.08 -32.14 -27.78
C THR A 16 -3.21 -33.34 -28.13
N SER A 17 -3.68 -34.51 -27.70
CA SER A 17 -3.09 -35.82 -27.92
C SER A 17 -2.99 -36.06 -29.43
N GLY A 18 -1.88 -35.70 -30.04
CA GLY A 18 -1.70 -35.81 -31.49
C GLY A 18 -0.45 -35.14 -32.03
N VAL A 19 0.53 -34.81 -31.18
CA VAL A 19 1.79 -34.22 -31.63
C VAL A 19 2.77 -35.36 -31.83
N ASP A 20 3.03 -35.66 -33.10
CA ASP A 20 4.10 -36.54 -33.54
C ASP A 20 5.40 -36.19 -32.81
N THR A 21 6.05 -37.19 -32.21
CA THR A 21 7.27 -37.06 -31.39
C THR A 21 8.51 -36.63 -32.18
N SER A 22 8.33 -36.01 -33.35
CA SER A 22 9.40 -35.26 -34.00
C SER A 22 9.90 -34.19 -33.03
N THR A 23 11.14 -34.38 -32.58
CA THR A 23 11.76 -33.70 -31.45
C THR A 23 11.70 -32.17 -31.58
N ALA A 24 11.70 -31.65 -32.80
CA ALA A 24 11.66 -30.22 -33.10
C ALA A 24 10.27 -29.57 -32.88
N GLY A 25 9.17 -30.26 -33.22
CA GLY A 25 7.80 -29.75 -33.01
C GLY A 25 7.46 -29.66 -31.54
N TYR A 26 7.71 -30.76 -30.82
CA TYR A 26 7.55 -30.86 -29.37
C TYR A 26 8.38 -29.80 -28.62
N THR A 27 9.67 -29.64 -28.98
CA THR A 27 10.54 -28.65 -28.33
C THR A 27 10.05 -27.21 -28.52
N ARG A 28 9.54 -26.85 -29.72
CA ARG A 28 8.97 -25.52 -29.98
C ARG A 28 7.72 -25.26 -29.13
N GLN A 29 6.86 -26.26 -28.99
CA GLN A 29 5.65 -26.15 -28.17
C GLN A 29 5.98 -25.96 -26.68
N ILE A 30 6.91 -26.75 -26.13
CA ILE A 30 7.36 -26.60 -24.74
C ILE A 30 7.97 -25.22 -24.50
N ARG A 31 8.82 -24.72 -25.41
CA ARG A 31 9.38 -23.35 -25.31
C ARG A 31 8.30 -22.28 -25.29
N SER A 32 7.28 -22.40 -26.14
CA SER A 32 6.14 -21.48 -26.16
C SER A 32 5.35 -21.51 -24.86
N GLN A 33 5.10 -22.70 -24.30
CA GLN A 33 4.43 -22.87 -23.01
C GLN A 33 5.24 -22.25 -21.87
N MET A 34 6.54 -22.54 -21.79
CA MET A 34 7.44 -21.94 -20.78
C MET A 34 7.43 -20.41 -20.86
N LYS A 35 7.49 -19.84 -22.07
CA LYS A 35 7.38 -18.39 -22.27
C LYS A 35 6.05 -17.82 -21.77
N SER A 36 4.94 -18.54 -21.98
CA SER A 36 3.62 -18.12 -21.49
C SER A 36 3.53 -18.15 -19.96
N ILE A 37 4.18 -19.13 -19.32
CA ILE A 37 4.27 -19.26 -17.87
C ILE A 37 5.09 -18.10 -17.31
N GLU A 38 6.28 -17.84 -17.89
CA GLU A 38 7.14 -16.72 -17.52
C GLU A 38 6.39 -15.38 -17.59
N GLN A 39 5.71 -15.11 -18.71
CA GLN A 39 4.90 -13.90 -18.87
C GLN A 39 3.78 -13.80 -17.82
N SER A 40 3.18 -14.92 -17.43
CA SER A 40 2.14 -14.95 -16.41
C SER A 40 2.71 -14.63 -15.03
N TYR A 41 3.89 -15.13 -14.71
CA TYR A 41 4.62 -14.79 -13.49
C TYR A 41 5.00 -13.31 -13.45
N THR A 42 5.59 -12.76 -14.52
CA THR A 42 5.97 -11.34 -14.58
C THR A 42 4.76 -10.43 -14.38
N ARG A 43 3.62 -10.74 -15.01
CA ARG A 43 2.36 -9.98 -14.82
C ARG A 43 1.85 -10.06 -13.39
N PHE A 44 1.92 -11.25 -12.78
CA PHE A 44 1.51 -11.44 -11.40
C PHE A 44 2.37 -10.62 -10.44
N LEU A 45 3.70 -10.70 -10.58
CA LEU A 45 4.64 -9.90 -9.78
C LEU A 45 4.38 -8.40 -9.91
N GLY A 46 4.19 -7.90 -11.14
CA GLY A 46 3.85 -6.49 -11.34
C GLY A 46 2.50 -6.10 -10.71
N THR A 47 1.55 -7.03 -10.61
CA THR A 47 0.28 -6.78 -9.91
C THR A 47 0.47 -6.72 -8.39
N VAL A 48 1.30 -7.59 -7.83
CA VAL A 48 1.65 -7.57 -6.39
C VAL A 48 2.36 -6.27 -6.03
N GLU A 49 3.34 -5.84 -6.84
CA GLU A 49 4.05 -4.57 -6.65
C GLU A 49 3.09 -3.38 -6.68
N ALA A 50 2.22 -3.29 -7.69
CA ALA A 50 1.22 -2.23 -7.77
C ALA A 50 0.21 -2.25 -6.61
N THR A 51 -0.16 -3.43 -6.14
CA THR A 51 -1.07 -3.60 -4.99
C THR A 51 -0.39 -3.16 -3.68
N THR A 52 0.93 -3.30 -3.59
CA THR A 52 1.70 -2.94 -2.38
C THR A 52 1.51 -1.48 -2.02
N GLU A 53 1.55 -0.58 -3.02
CA GLU A 53 1.34 0.85 -2.81
C GLU A 53 -0.05 1.14 -2.23
N VAL A 54 -1.08 0.56 -2.85
CA VAL A 54 -2.47 0.71 -2.40
C VAL A 54 -2.66 0.14 -1.00
N ALA A 55 -2.07 -1.02 -0.70
CA ALA A 55 -2.15 -1.66 0.60
C ALA A 55 -1.52 -0.82 1.70
N VAL A 56 -0.32 -0.27 1.47
CA VAL A 56 0.38 0.60 2.43
C VAL A 56 -0.41 1.89 2.67
N ARG A 57 -0.89 2.55 1.60
CA ARG A 57 -1.71 3.77 1.75
C ARG A 57 -2.97 3.51 2.56
N THR A 58 -3.68 2.42 2.25
CA THR A 58 -4.93 2.05 2.92
C THR A 58 -4.68 1.71 4.39
N ALA A 59 -3.58 1.03 4.71
CA ALA A 59 -3.20 0.71 6.08
C ALA A 59 -2.87 1.94 6.92
N LEU A 60 -2.33 3.00 6.30
CA LEU A 60 -2.02 4.27 6.97
C LEU A 60 -3.20 5.24 7.07
N GLN A 61 -4.26 5.03 6.29
CA GLN A 61 -5.42 5.92 6.26
C GLN A 61 -6.06 6.10 7.66
N PRO A 62 -6.31 5.05 8.46
CA PRO A 62 -6.87 5.22 9.81
C PRO A 62 -5.98 6.06 10.73
N VAL A 63 -4.65 5.91 10.63
CA VAL A 63 -3.69 6.72 11.39
C VAL A 63 -3.83 8.19 10.99
N PHE A 64 -3.91 8.47 9.70
CA PHE A 64 -4.06 9.84 9.21
C PHE A 64 -5.39 10.44 9.68
N ASP A 65 -6.50 9.73 9.50
CA ASP A 65 -7.84 10.16 9.90
C ASP A 65 -7.88 10.47 11.40
N ARG A 66 -7.34 9.57 12.22
CA ARG A 66 -7.27 9.77 13.67
C ARG A 66 -6.37 10.94 14.05
N SER A 67 -5.23 11.10 13.39
CA SER A 67 -4.35 12.24 13.63
C SER A 67 -5.03 13.58 13.30
N GLN A 68 -5.93 13.60 12.30
CA GLN A 68 -6.68 14.80 11.92
C GLN A 68 -7.72 15.20 12.97
N GLU A 69 -8.22 14.26 13.77
CA GLU A 69 -9.08 14.56 14.91
C GLU A 69 -8.29 15.14 16.09
N LEU A 70 -7.09 14.63 16.31
CA LEU A 70 -6.23 14.98 17.45
C LEU A 70 -5.38 16.23 17.23
N VAL A 71 -5.15 16.63 15.98
CA VAL A 71 -4.29 17.79 15.67
C VAL A 71 -4.96 19.10 16.10
N PRO A 72 -4.24 19.99 16.80
CA PRO A 72 -4.75 21.30 17.21
C PRO A 72 -5.21 22.17 16.03
N VAL A 73 -6.32 22.89 16.23
CA VAL A 73 -7.03 23.64 15.17
C VAL A 73 -6.89 25.17 15.29
N ASP A 74 -6.17 25.69 16.26
CA ASP A 74 -6.04 27.14 16.57
C ASP A 74 -6.10 28.08 15.34
N THR A 75 -5.15 27.94 14.40
CA THR A 75 -5.16 28.69 13.12
C THR A 75 -5.69 27.88 11.93
N GLY A 76 -5.98 26.59 12.12
CA GLY A 76 -6.31 25.61 11.07
C GLY A 76 -5.14 25.25 10.14
N LYS A 77 -4.08 26.06 10.08
CA LYS A 77 -2.93 25.88 9.17
C LYS A 77 -2.20 24.57 9.41
N LEU A 78 -2.03 24.17 10.68
CA LEU A 78 -1.38 22.91 11.01
C LEU A 78 -2.22 21.73 10.49
N LYS A 79 -3.50 21.65 10.86
CA LYS A 79 -4.43 20.62 10.40
C LYS A 79 -4.46 20.50 8.87
N ALA A 80 -4.55 21.64 8.17
CA ALA A 80 -4.55 21.71 6.72
C ALA A 80 -3.22 21.27 6.06
N SER A 81 -2.11 21.30 6.79
CA SER A 81 -0.80 20.84 6.30
C SER A 81 -0.62 19.32 6.39
N GLY A 82 -1.59 18.60 6.96
CA GLY A 82 -1.54 17.15 7.08
C GLY A 82 -1.54 16.46 5.71
N TYR A 83 -0.73 15.41 5.58
CA TYR A 83 -0.61 14.63 4.35
C TYR A 83 -0.44 13.14 4.62
N LEU A 84 -0.90 12.35 3.64
CA LEU A 84 -0.65 10.92 3.52
C LEU A 84 -0.20 10.64 2.09
N GLU A 85 1.03 10.17 1.95
CA GLU A 85 1.64 9.86 0.67
C GLU A 85 2.28 8.48 0.67
N THR A 86 2.35 7.89 -0.52
CA THR A 86 3.11 6.69 -0.79
C THR A 86 4.10 6.97 -1.90
N ARG A 87 5.30 6.41 -1.80
CA ARG A 87 6.33 6.50 -2.82
C ARG A 87 7.11 5.21 -2.93
N VAL A 88 7.58 4.91 -4.14
CA VAL A 88 8.53 3.84 -4.37
C VAL A 88 9.95 4.40 -4.24
N SER A 89 10.72 3.87 -3.30
CA SER A 89 12.10 4.26 -3.06
C SER A 89 12.97 3.02 -2.98
N ARG A 90 14.00 2.92 -3.84
CA ARG A 90 14.93 1.78 -3.87
C ARG A 90 14.24 0.40 -3.92
N GLY A 91 13.17 0.30 -4.72
CA GLY A 91 12.39 -0.94 -4.86
C GLY A 91 11.49 -1.28 -3.68
N ARG A 92 11.28 -0.35 -2.74
CA ARG A 92 10.38 -0.53 -1.59
C ARG A 92 9.30 0.53 -1.63
N VAL A 93 8.07 0.14 -1.34
CA VAL A 93 6.98 1.09 -1.08
C VAL A 93 7.17 1.65 0.32
N VAL A 94 7.21 2.97 0.44
CA VAL A 94 7.26 3.70 1.70
C VAL A 94 6.02 4.57 1.78
N GLY A 95 5.27 4.44 2.87
CA GLY A 95 4.17 5.33 3.20
C GLY A 95 4.62 6.36 4.23
N GLU A 96 4.16 7.59 4.09
CA GLU A 96 4.49 8.70 4.97
C GLU A 96 3.21 9.42 5.37
N VAL A 97 3.00 9.57 6.69
CA VAL A 97 1.98 10.42 7.28
C VAL A 97 2.71 11.54 8.00
N GLY A 98 2.34 12.79 7.73
CA GLY A 98 3.04 13.92 8.29
C GLY A 98 2.24 15.20 8.27
N TYR A 99 2.82 16.23 8.88
CA TYR A 99 2.31 17.59 8.92
C TYR A 99 3.50 18.53 8.70
N GLY A 100 3.22 19.76 8.27
CA GLY A 100 4.29 20.76 8.18
C GLY A 100 5.29 20.51 7.05
N ARG A 101 4.86 19.96 5.90
CA ARG A 101 5.76 19.60 4.79
C ARG A 101 6.72 20.73 4.44
N GLY A 102 8.01 20.40 4.33
CA GLY A 102 9.05 21.39 4.03
C GLY A 102 9.20 22.47 5.11
N GLY A 103 8.77 22.19 6.35
CA GLY A 103 8.78 23.16 7.44
C GLY A 103 7.65 24.18 7.36
N ASN A 104 6.52 23.86 6.74
CA ASN A 104 5.36 24.78 6.67
C ASN A 104 4.07 24.11 7.17
N PRO A 105 3.55 24.49 8.36
CA PRO A 105 4.10 25.50 9.26
C PRO A 105 5.37 25.05 10.00
N HIS A 106 6.31 25.97 10.23
CA HIS A 106 7.60 25.68 10.87
C HIS A 106 7.46 25.36 12.37
N TRP A 107 6.35 25.78 12.97
CA TRP A 107 6.00 25.50 14.36
C TRP A 107 5.34 24.12 14.56
N ALA A 108 5.10 23.34 13.50
CA ALA A 108 4.49 22.00 13.60
C ALA A 108 5.23 21.07 14.59
N PRO A 109 6.58 20.96 14.57
CA PRO A 109 7.29 20.10 15.53
C PRO A 109 7.10 20.57 16.97
N ARG A 110 7.09 21.89 17.20
CA ARG A 110 6.88 22.43 18.55
C ARG A 110 5.50 22.06 19.08
N VAL A 111 4.45 22.25 18.29
CA VAL A 111 3.07 21.86 18.67
C VAL A 111 2.94 20.35 18.86
N HIS A 112 3.75 19.55 18.17
CA HIS A 112 3.75 18.10 18.34
C HIS A 112 4.45 17.64 19.63
N GLU A 113 5.50 18.33 20.08
CA GLU A 113 6.36 17.88 21.19
C GLU A 113 6.05 18.55 22.54
N ASP A 114 5.55 19.79 22.54
CA ASP A 114 5.37 20.61 23.73
C ASP A 114 4.10 20.19 24.50
N LEU A 115 4.28 19.38 25.55
CA LEU A 115 3.17 18.85 26.37
C LEU A 115 2.58 19.89 27.34
N ASP A 116 3.26 21.02 27.55
CA ASP A 116 2.84 22.07 28.47
C ASP A 116 1.88 23.08 27.81
N VAL A 117 1.73 23.01 26.49
CA VAL A 117 0.79 23.85 25.73
C VAL A 117 -0.62 23.30 25.89
N PHE A 118 -1.54 24.18 26.31
CA PHE A 118 -2.96 23.84 26.35
C PHE A 118 -3.51 23.56 24.94
N HIS A 119 -4.25 22.47 24.81
CA HIS A 119 -5.00 22.10 23.62
C HIS A 119 -6.46 21.87 23.99
N GLU A 120 -7.37 22.39 23.17
CA GLU A 120 -8.80 22.17 23.37
C GLU A 120 -9.14 20.70 23.13
N PRO A 121 -9.83 20.01 24.05
CA PRO A 121 -10.27 18.63 23.81
C PRO A 121 -11.12 18.53 22.54
N PRO A 122 -10.93 17.51 21.68
CA PRO A 122 -10.07 16.32 21.86
C PRO A 122 -8.64 16.48 21.32
N THR A 123 -8.21 17.69 20.98
CA THR A 123 -6.88 17.93 20.39
C THR A 123 -5.78 17.85 21.44
N GLN A 124 -4.56 17.54 21.00
CA GLN A 124 -3.43 17.31 21.89
C GLN A 124 -2.09 17.42 21.17
N ALA A 125 -1.02 17.55 21.95
CA ALA A 125 0.33 17.24 21.50
C ALA A 125 0.44 15.75 21.17
N LYS A 126 1.53 15.33 20.50
CA LYS A 126 1.76 13.94 20.10
C LYS A 126 0.61 13.32 19.28
N TYR A 127 -0.17 14.14 18.59
CA TYR A 127 -1.35 13.73 17.82
C TYR A 127 -1.07 12.65 16.74
N LEU A 128 0.10 12.68 16.12
CA LEU A 128 0.55 11.63 15.17
C LEU A 128 0.98 10.35 15.89
N GLU A 129 1.72 10.48 16.99
CA GLU A 129 2.25 9.35 17.74
C GLU A 129 1.10 8.56 18.39
N GLN A 130 0.15 9.26 19.01
CA GLN A 130 -1.06 8.65 19.55
C GLN A 130 -1.84 7.90 18.47
N ALA A 131 -2.11 8.55 17.33
CA ALA A 131 -2.83 7.92 16.22
C ALA A 131 -2.09 6.69 15.67
N ALA A 132 -0.76 6.75 15.58
CA ALA A 132 0.05 5.62 15.14
C ALA A 132 -0.03 4.46 16.13
N ASN A 133 0.09 4.74 17.43
CA ASN A 133 0.03 3.74 18.49
C ASN A 133 -1.35 3.06 18.55
N GLU A 134 -2.44 3.83 18.41
CA GLU A 134 -3.81 3.30 18.42
C GLU A 134 -4.07 2.31 17.26
N HIS A 135 -3.43 2.51 16.11
CA HIS A 135 -3.68 1.72 14.91
C HIS A 135 -2.56 0.77 14.50
N ALA A 136 -1.40 0.80 15.19
CA ALA A 136 -0.21 0.03 14.82
C ALA A 136 -0.48 -1.47 14.62
N ALA A 137 -1.23 -2.08 15.54
CA ALA A 137 -1.55 -3.50 15.49
C ALA A 137 -2.42 -3.88 14.27
N GLY A 138 -3.32 -2.99 13.85
CA GLY A 138 -4.29 -3.27 12.78
C GLY A 138 -3.78 -2.99 11.36
N MET A 139 -2.67 -2.28 11.19
CA MET A 139 -2.17 -1.89 9.86
C MET A 139 -1.90 -3.11 8.96
N LEU A 140 -1.33 -4.18 9.52
CA LEU A 140 -1.03 -5.40 8.77
C LEU A 140 -2.29 -6.14 8.31
N ASP A 141 -3.34 -6.14 9.13
CA ASP A 141 -4.62 -6.77 8.78
C ASP A 141 -5.34 -6.03 7.66
N VAL A 142 -5.29 -4.69 7.69
CA VAL A 142 -5.80 -3.83 6.61
C VAL A 142 -5.05 -4.09 5.31
N ALA A 143 -3.71 -4.09 5.34
CA ALA A 143 -2.90 -4.40 4.17
C ALA A 143 -3.20 -5.81 3.62
N GLY A 144 -3.29 -6.81 4.48
CA GLY A 144 -3.64 -8.18 4.09
C GLY A 144 -5.03 -8.29 3.46
N THR A 145 -6.00 -7.50 3.93
CA THR A 145 -7.34 -7.42 3.35
C THR A 145 -7.31 -6.83 1.94
N VAL A 146 -6.52 -5.79 1.71
CA VAL A 146 -6.33 -5.20 0.37
C VAL A 146 -5.74 -6.21 -0.60
N TYR A 147 -4.73 -6.99 -0.17
CA TYR A 147 -4.17 -8.06 -1.00
C TYR A 147 -5.20 -9.13 -1.36
N ARG A 148 -5.98 -9.62 -0.38
CA ARG A 148 -7.04 -10.62 -0.63
C ARG A 148 -8.07 -10.12 -1.63
N GLN A 149 -8.56 -8.89 -1.45
CA GLN A 149 -9.55 -8.29 -2.34
C GLN A 149 -9.02 -8.06 -3.76
N THR A 150 -7.77 -7.61 -3.89
CA THR A 150 -7.17 -7.25 -5.19
C THR A 150 -6.71 -8.48 -5.96
N LEU A 151 -6.03 -9.41 -5.29
CA LEU A 151 -5.48 -10.62 -5.91
C LEU A 151 -6.52 -11.75 -6.00
N GLY A 152 -7.63 -11.65 -5.26
CA GLY A 152 -8.64 -12.70 -5.21
C GLY A 152 -8.18 -13.94 -4.44
N LEU A 153 -7.38 -13.72 -3.39
CA LEU A 153 -6.94 -14.74 -2.43
C LEU A 153 -7.95 -14.93 -1.30
#